data_AF-A0A2L2LXY0-F1
#
_entry.id   AF-A0A2L2LXY0-F1
#
_cell.length_a   1.000
_cell.length_b   1.000
_cell.length_c   1.000
_cell.angle_alpha   90.00
_cell.angle_beta   90.00
_cell.angle_gamma   90.00
#
_symmetry.space_group_name_H-M   'P 1'
#
loop_
_entity.id
_entity.type
_entity.pdbx_description
1 polymer ?
#
loop_
_entity_poly.entity_id
_entity_poly.type
_entity_poly.pdbx_seq_one_letter_code
_entity_poly.pdbx_strand_id
1 'polypeptide(L)'
;MFLEGKIKTYNEERGFGFIQIEGEPKDLFFHIKDFPNKNLPPKVGENLKFRKVEENGKFKADNIVRLDIKVAVERHTPQSRAIHTTKQIQKRQQKSENNSSNFVTYMGILIIFGLAYAVFNKYQAWQNSQPEALSVQKAVEVPVVEQNFTCDGREHCSQMTSYEEALFFIRNCPNTKMDGDGDGIPCESQF
;
A
#
# COMPACT_ATOMS: atom_id res chain seq x y z
N MET A 1 -23.04 -25.40 24.21
CA MET A 1 -23.66 -25.57 25.53
C MET A 1 -23.51 -24.26 26.29
N PHE A 2 -24.50 -23.89 27.11
CA PHE A 2 -24.34 -22.75 28.04
C PHE A 2 -23.65 -23.23 29.31
N LEU A 3 -22.72 -22.44 29.81
CA LEU A 3 -21.98 -22.63 31.03
C LEU A 3 -22.29 -21.47 31.98
N GLU A 4 -22.07 -21.70 33.26
CA GLU A 4 -22.23 -20.70 34.31
C GLU A 4 -20.88 -20.51 35.01
N GLY A 5 -20.62 -19.29 35.44
CA GLY A 5 -19.35 -18.93 36.05
C GLY A 5 -19.39 -17.55 36.68
N LYS A 6 -18.31 -17.19 37.37
CA LYS A 6 -18.17 -15.91 38.05
C LYS A 6 -17.04 -15.08 37.46
N ILE A 7 -17.22 -13.77 37.40
CA ILE A 7 -16.15 -12.87 36.97
C ILE A 7 -15.03 -12.91 38.01
N LYS A 8 -13.85 -13.39 37.63
CA LYS A 8 -12.69 -13.46 38.51
C LYS A 8 -11.88 -12.17 38.47
N THR A 9 -11.65 -11.65 37.27
CA THR A 9 -10.92 -10.41 37.04
C THR A 9 -11.56 -9.63 35.90
N TYR A 10 -11.53 -8.31 36.01
CA TYR A 10 -12.02 -7.40 34.99
C TYR A 10 -11.15 -6.15 34.98
N ASN A 11 -10.70 -5.75 33.79
CA ASN A 11 -9.95 -4.53 33.57
C ASN A 11 -10.85 -3.54 32.81
N GLU A 12 -11.26 -2.47 33.49
CA GLU A 12 -12.14 -1.44 32.95
C GLU A 12 -11.50 -0.66 31.81
N GLU A 13 -10.22 -0.26 31.96
CA GLU A 13 -9.49 0.53 30.97
C GLU A 13 -9.36 -0.18 29.63
N ARG A 14 -9.09 -1.49 29.65
CA ARG A 14 -8.92 -2.31 28.45
C ARG A 14 -10.20 -3.02 28.01
N GLY A 15 -11.23 -3.04 28.85
CA GLY A 15 -12.55 -3.60 28.54
C GLY A 15 -12.58 -5.12 28.37
N PHE A 16 -11.70 -5.86 29.04
CA PHE A 16 -11.69 -7.33 29.02
C PHE A 16 -11.56 -7.92 30.43
N GLY A 17 -11.92 -9.19 30.56
CA GLY A 17 -11.75 -9.91 31.83
C GLY A 17 -11.75 -11.42 31.65
N PHE A 18 -11.79 -12.10 32.78
CA PHE A 18 -11.79 -13.55 32.84
C PHE A 18 -12.92 -14.08 33.74
N ILE A 19 -13.59 -15.12 33.28
CA ILE A 19 -14.64 -15.83 33.99
C ILE A 19 -14.08 -17.15 34.50
N GLN A 20 -14.27 -17.40 35.79
CA GLN A 20 -13.98 -18.67 36.41
C GLN A 20 -15.20 -19.59 36.28
N ILE A 21 -14.99 -20.78 35.69
CA ILE A 21 -16.00 -21.83 35.56
C ILE A 21 -15.78 -22.85 36.66
N GLU A 22 -16.84 -23.25 37.35
CA GLU A 22 -16.75 -24.33 38.34
C GLU A 22 -16.45 -25.65 37.63
N GLY A 23 -15.33 -26.28 37.98
CA GLY A 23 -14.87 -27.54 37.38
C GLY A 23 -13.85 -27.40 36.24
N GLU A 24 -13.56 -26.18 35.75
CA GLU A 24 -12.43 -25.95 34.85
C GLU A 24 -11.30 -25.17 35.56
N PRO A 25 -10.03 -25.61 35.45
CA PRO A 25 -8.91 -24.87 36.03
C PRO A 25 -8.52 -23.64 35.18
N LYS A 26 -8.98 -23.59 33.92
CA LYS A 26 -8.66 -22.49 32.99
C LYS A 26 -9.75 -21.43 33.07
N ASP A 27 -9.35 -20.19 33.32
CA ASP A 27 -10.27 -19.06 33.25
C ASP A 27 -10.60 -18.74 31.78
N LEU A 28 -11.86 -18.40 31.51
CA LEU A 28 -12.36 -18.10 30.18
C LEU A 28 -12.32 -16.60 29.90
N PHE A 29 -11.72 -16.22 28.78
CA PHE A 29 -11.62 -14.82 28.36
C PHE A 29 -12.99 -14.26 27.91
N PHE A 30 -13.25 -12.99 28.22
CA PHE A 30 -14.39 -12.24 27.67
C PHE A 30 -14.02 -10.80 27.35
N HIS A 31 -14.77 -10.19 26.43
CA HIS A 31 -14.69 -8.74 26.17
C HIS A 31 -16.01 -8.06 26.60
N ILE A 32 -15.94 -6.82 27.08
CA ILE A 32 -17.15 -5.99 27.37
C ILE A 32 -18.10 -5.85 26.18
N LYS A 33 -17.61 -6.03 24.94
CA LYS A 33 -18.44 -5.99 23.72
C LYS A 33 -19.44 -7.15 23.63
N ASP A 34 -19.13 -8.27 24.28
CA ASP A 34 -19.96 -9.47 24.29
C ASP A 34 -21.08 -9.41 25.36
N PHE A 35 -21.11 -8.32 26.15
CA PHE A 35 -22.16 -8.06 27.13
C PHE A 35 -23.38 -7.37 26.51
N PRO A 36 -24.59 -7.71 26.98
CA PRO A 36 -25.84 -7.21 26.41
C PRO A 36 -26.07 -5.72 26.69
N ASN A 37 -25.56 -5.21 27.82
CA ASN A 37 -25.70 -3.81 28.20
C ASN A 37 -24.31 -3.18 28.40
N LYS A 38 -23.98 -2.18 27.57
CA LYS A 38 -22.68 -1.52 27.57
C LYS A 38 -22.54 -0.44 28.64
N ASN A 39 -23.66 0.03 29.19
CA ASN A 39 -23.67 1.13 30.16
C ASN A 39 -23.37 0.66 31.58
N LEU A 40 -23.35 -0.65 31.82
CA LEU A 40 -23.05 -1.21 33.13
C LEU A 40 -21.75 -2.01 33.00
N PRO A 41 -20.64 -1.61 33.65
CA PRO A 41 -19.42 -2.41 33.63
C PRO A 41 -19.67 -3.76 34.32
N PRO A 42 -19.02 -4.85 33.87
CA PRO A 42 -18.99 -6.11 34.59
C PRO A 42 -18.34 -5.94 35.97
N LYS A 43 -18.86 -6.60 37.01
CA LYS A 43 -18.28 -6.52 38.36
C LYS A 43 -17.61 -7.82 38.77
N VAL A 44 -16.43 -7.75 39.37
CA VAL A 44 -15.74 -8.93 39.93
C VAL A 44 -16.65 -9.59 40.98
N GLY A 45 -16.81 -10.91 40.86
CA GLY A 45 -17.70 -11.73 41.69
C GLY A 45 -19.11 -11.95 41.12
N GLU A 46 -19.47 -11.28 40.02
CA GLU A 46 -20.80 -11.40 39.40
C GLU A 46 -21.01 -12.76 38.71
N ASN A 47 -22.19 -13.35 38.89
CA ASN A 47 -22.62 -14.59 38.25
C ASN A 47 -23.14 -14.35 36.83
N LEU A 48 -22.57 -15.09 35.88
CA LEU A 48 -22.88 -15.02 34.47
C LEU A 48 -23.27 -16.39 33.92
N LYS A 49 -24.16 -16.37 32.93
CA LYS A 49 -24.42 -17.49 32.03
C LYS A 49 -23.96 -17.14 30.63
N PHE A 50 -23.17 -17.98 30.00
CA PHE A 50 -22.55 -17.68 28.70
C PHE A 50 -22.30 -18.94 27.90
N ARG A 51 -21.94 -18.79 26.63
CA ARG A 51 -21.54 -19.88 25.74
C ARG A 51 -20.03 -19.82 25.51
N LYS A 52 -19.33 -20.93 25.77
CA LYS A 52 -17.91 -21.08 25.40
C LYS A 52 -17.81 -21.30 23.89
N VAL A 53 -17.08 -20.44 23.20
CA VAL A 53 -16.86 -20.49 21.75
C VAL A 53 -15.36 -20.40 21.48
N GLU A 54 -14.89 -21.12 20.47
CA GLU A 54 -13.50 -21.05 20.01
C GLU A 54 -13.41 -20.08 18.83
N GLU A 55 -12.49 -19.12 18.90
CA GLU A 55 -12.19 -18.16 17.84
C GLU A 55 -10.67 -18.11 17.67
N ASN A 56 -10.19 -18.44 16.47
CA ASN A 56 -8.76 -18.43 16.12
C ASN A 56 -7.87 -19.21 17.12
N GLY A 57 -8.32 -20.38 17.58
CA GLY A 57 -7.60 -21.23 18.53
C GLY A 57 -7.63 -20.73 19.99
N LYS A 58 -8.42 -19.69 20.29
CA LYS A 58 -8.61 -19.17 21.65
C LYS A 58 -10.07 -19.35 22.07
N PHE A 59 -10.27 -19.81 23.30
CA PHE A 59 -11.62 -19.90 23.87
C PHE A 59 -12.04 -18.54 24.45
N LYS A 60 -13.25 -18.10 24.10
CA LYS A 60 -13.89 -16.92 24.66
C LYS A 60 -15.33 -17.21 25.09
N ALA A 61 -15.85 -16.36 25.97
CA ALA A 61 -17.27 -16.32 26.30
C ALA A 61 -18.03 -15.48 25.27
N ASP A 62 -19.14 -16.01 24.78
CA ASP A 62 -20.07 -15.35 23.88
C ASP A 62 -21.51 -15.49 24.42
N ASN A 63 -22.44 -14.64 23.97
CA ASN A 63 -23.84 -14.61 24.44
C ASN A 63 -23.95 -14.55 25.98
N ILE A 64 -23.31 -13.55 26.59
CA ILE A 64 -23.24 -13.41 28.05
C ILE A 64 -24.57 -12.87 28.59
N VAL A 65 -25.07 -13.49 29.66
CA VAL A 65 -26.27 -13.09 30.40
C VAL A 65 -25.89 -12.90 31.86
N ARG A 66 -26.20 -11.74 32.42
CA ARG A 66 -25.97 -11.41 33.83
C ARG A 66 -27.09 -11.99 34.69
N LEU A 67 -26.76 -12.86 35.64
CA LEU A 67 -27.75 -13.49 36.51
C LEU A 67 -28.10 -12.61 37.72
N ASP A 68 -27.15 -11.80 38.19
CA ASP A 68 -27.31 -11.00 39.40
C ASP A 68 -28.04 -9.68 39.17
N ILE A 69 -28.06 -9.18 37.93
CA ILE A 69 -28.83 -7.97 37.59
C ILE A 69 -30.19 -8.41 37.11
N LYS A 70 -31.15 -8.37 38.02
CA LYS A 70 -32.55 -8.19 37.67
C LYS A 70 -32.68 -6.80 37.04
N VAL A 71 -32.39 -6.68 35.75
CA VAL A 71 -32.82 -5.51 34.98
C VAL A 71 -34.33 -5.55 35.10
N ALA A 72 -34.88 -4.73 35.98
CA ALA A 72 -36.28 -4.32 35.88
C ALA A 72 -36.34 -3.57 34.55
N VAL A 73 -36.46 -4.31 33.46
CA VAL A 73 -36.87 -3.77 32.19
C VAL A 73 -38.24 -3.19 32.52
N GLU A 74 -38.33 -1.86 32.61
CA GLU A 74 -39.60 -1.17 32.60
C GLU A 74 -40.36 -1.75 31.40
N ARG A 75 -41.36 -2.58 31.69
CA ARG A 75 -42.19 -3.19 30.67
C ARG A 75 -43.00 -2.05 30.08
N HIS A 76 -42.47 -1.40 29.05
CA HIS A 76 -43.27 -0.53 28.22
C HIS A 76 -44.41 -1.39 27.65
N THR A 77 -45.62 -0.94 27.94
CA THR A 77 -46.91 -1.61 27.75
C THR A 77 -47.19 -1.93 26.27
N PRO A 78 -48.19 -2.78 25.98
CA PRO A 78 -48.41 -3.42 24.67
C PRO A 78 -48.86 -2.51 23.51
N GLN A 79 -48.72 -1.18 23.61
CA GLN A 79 -49.17 -0.28 22.53
C GLN A 79 -48.15 -0.12 21.39
N SER A 80 -46.90 -0.56 21.56
CA SER A 80 -45.85 -0.46 20.53
C SER A 80 -45.89 -1.56 19.44
N ARG A 81 -46.80 -2.53 19.55
CA ARG A 81 -46.90 -3.66 18.59
C ARG A 81 -47.49 -3.31 17.23
N ALA A 82 -48.20 -2.19 17.08
CA ALA A 82 -48.77 -1.79 15.78
C ALA A 82 -47.78 -1.11 14.82
N ILE A 83 -46.58 -0.74 15.29
CA ILE A 83 -45.58 -0.03 14.48
C ILE A 83 -44.50 -0.98 13.93
N HIS A 84 -44.37 -2.18 14.49
CA HIS A 84 -43.25 -3.08 14.17
C HIS A 84 -43.43 -3.96 12.92
N THR A 85 -44.62 -3.99 12.30
CA THR A 85 -44.92 -4.92 11.21
C THR A 85 -44.34 -4.50 9.85
N THR A 86 -43.89 -3.26 9.67
CA THR A 86 -43.29 -2.78 8.40
C THR A 86 -41.77 -2.81 8.35
N LYS A 87 -41.06 -3.17 9.43
CA LYS A 87 -39.58 -3.11 9.51
C LYS A 87 -38.86 -4.46 9.42
N GLN A 88 -39.49 -5.52 8.92
CA GLN A 88 -38.86 -6.85 8.83
C GLN A 88 -38.40 -7.31 7.43
N ILE A 89 -38.62 -6.54 6.36
CA ILE A 89 -38.16 -6.94 5.00
C ILE A 89 -36.74 -6.44 4.67
N GLN A 90 -36.22 -5.41 5.35
CA GLN A 90 -34.92 -4.80 5.02
C GLN A 90 -33.80 -5.10 6.04
N LYS A 91 -33.58 -6.37 6.37
CA LYS A 91 -32.34 -6.80 7.04
C LYS A 91 -31.55 -7.76 6.15
N ARG A 92 -31.08 -7.22 5.02
CA ARG A 92 -30.00 -7.83 4.24
C ARG A 92 -29.14 -6.77 3.55
N GLN A 93 -28.59 -5.85 4.32
CA GLN A 93 -27.30 -5.18 4.09
C GLN A 93 -27.03 -4.23 5.26
N GLN A 94 -25.75 -3.94 5.46
CA GLN A 94 -25.13 -3.74 6.75
C GLN A 94 -25.09 -2.27 7.21
N LYS A 95 -25.10 -2.10 8.54
CA LYS A 95 -24.24 -1.20 9.32
C LYS A 95 -24.54 0.32 9.30
N SER A 96 -25.03 0.75 10.48
CA SER A 96 -24.65 1.99 11.20
C SER A 96 -25.28 3.31 10.75
N GLU A 97 -26.45 3.64 11.29
CA GLU A 97 -26.85 5.03 11.55
C GLU A 97 -26.47 5.40 12.99
N ASN A 98 -25.54 6.35 13.12
CA ASN A 98 -25.46 7.19 14.31
C ASN A 98 -25.63 8.63 13.81
N ASN A 99 -26.70 9.28 14.26
CA ASN A 99 -27.12 10.61 13.85
C ASN A 99 -26.11 11.68 14.32
N SER A 100 -25.16 12.06 13.45
CA SER A 100 -24.47 13.39 13.45
C SER A 100 -23.49 13.61 12.28
N SER A 101 -23.67 13.00 11.10
CA SER A 101 -22.55 12.86 10.14
C SER A 101 -22.77 13.38 8.72
N ASN A 102 -23.48 14.50 8.55
CA ASN A 102 -23.38 15.25 7.28
C ASN A 102 -22.16 16.16 7.28
N PHE A 103 -21.94 16.93 8.37
CA PHE A 103 -20.81 17.86 8.45
C PHE A 103 -19.45 17.16 8.46
N VAL A 104 -19.31 16.02 9.16
CA VAL A 104 -18.06 15.24 9.17
C VAL A 104 -17.72 14.69 7.78
N THR A 105 -18.72 14.29 7.01
CA THR A 105 -18.54 13.81 5.63
C THR A 105 -18.11 14.95 4.69
N TYR A 106 -18.77 16.11 4.77
CA TYR A 106 -18.37 17.29 3.98
C TYR A 106 -16.99 17.82 4.36
N MET A 107 -16.65 17.85 5.66
CA MET A 107 -15.31 18.22 6.13
C MET A 107 -14.26 17.22 5.67
N GLY A 108 -14.58 15.92 5.65
CA GLY A 108 -13.70 14.88 5.10
C GLY A 108 -13.44 15.09 3.60
N ILE A 109 -14.48 15.38 2.82
CA ILE A 109 -14.37 15.67 1.38
C ILE A 109 -13.53 16.93 1.14
N LEU A 110 -13.73 18.00 1.91
CA LEU A 110 -12.94 19.23 1.79
C LEU A 110 -11.47 19.02 2.12
N ILE A 111 -11.15 18.21 3.13
CA ILE A 111 -9.75 17.87 3.46
C ILE A 111 -9.12 17.07 2.33
N ILE A 112 -9.84 16.09 1.75
CA ILE A 112 -9.35 15.30 0.61
C ILE A 112 -9.11 16.20 -0.60
N PHE A 113 -10.05 17.10 -0.92
CA PHE A 113 -9.88 18.07 -2.00
C PHE A 113 -8.70 19.02 -1.76
N GLY A 114 -8.52 19.50 -0.52
CA GLY A 114 -7.39 20.36 -0.15
C GLY A 114 -6.04 19.66 -0.28
N LEU A 115 -5.96 18.39 0.16
CA LEU A 115 -4.75 17.57 0.00
C LEU A 115 -4.45 17.28 -1.47
N ALA A 116 -5.47 16.94 -2.26
CA ALA A 116 -5.34 16.73 -3.70
C ALA A 116 -4.85 18.00 -4.41
N TYR A 117 -5.39 19.17 -4.06
CA TYR A 117 -4.97 20.46 -4.61
C TYR A 117 -3.52 20.81 -4.22
N ALA A 118 -3.13 20.54 -2.97
CA ALA A 118 -1.75 20.76 -2.51
C ALA A 118 -0.74 19.86 -3.25
N VAL A 119 -1.10 18.58 -3.48
CA VAL A 119 -0.30 17.65 -4.28
C VAL A 119 -0.23 18.12 -5.73
N PHE A 120 -1.33 18.56 -6.32
CA PHE A 120 -1.38 19.06 -7.69
C PHE A 120 -0.51 20.31 -7.90
N ASN A 121 -0.52 21.27 -6.97
CA ASN A 121 0.35 22.45 -7.03
C ASN A 121 1.84 22.07 -6.96
N LYS A 122 2.21 21.11 -6.11
CA LYS A 122 3.58 20.58 -6.08
C LYS A 122 3.94 19.83 -7.35
N TYR A 123 3.01 19.08 -7.91
CA TYR A 123 3.20 18.34 -9.15
C TYR A 123 3.42 19.28 -10.34
N GLN A 124 2.65 20.37 -10.45
CA GLN A 124 2.89 21.39 -11.48
C GLN A 124 4.26 22.06 -11.35
N ALA A 125 4.68 22.40 -10.13
CA ALA A 125 6.01 22.97 -9.91
C ALA A 125 7.13 22.01 -10.33
N TRP A 126 6.97 20.71 -10.09
CA TRP A 126 7.88 19.67 -10.55
C TRP A 126 7.88 19.52 -12.08
N GLN A 127 6.71 19.65 -12.72
CA GLN A 127 6.60 19.54 -14.17
C GLN A 127 7.26 20.73 -14.90
N ASN A 128 7.17 21.93 -14.32
CA ASN A 128 7.88 23.13 -14.82
C ASN A 128 9.40 23.10 -14.57
N SER A 129 9.89 22.14 -13.77
CA SER A 129 11.32 21.91 -13.53
C SER A 129 11.88 20.71 -14.29
N GLN A 130 11.11 20.11 -15.20
CA GLN A 130 11.71 19.31 -16.26
C GLN A 130 12.56 20.24 -17.13
N PRO A 131 13.87 19.97 -17.29
CA PRO A 131 14.68 20.73 -18.21
C PRO A 131 14.08 20.53 -19.61
N GLU A 132 13.68 21.63 -20.22
CA GLU A 132 13.53 21.72 -21.67
C GLU A 132 14.78 21.08 -22.26
N ALA A 133 14.63 20.13 -23.17
CA ALA A 133 15.75 19.49 -23.85
C ALA A 133 16.43 20.53 -24.76
N LEU A 134 17.16 21.46 -24.14
CA LEU A 134 18.05 22.39 -24.79
C LEU A 134 19.15 21.53 -25.42
N SER A 135 19.04 21.46 -26.74
CA SER A 135 19.98 20.86 -27.68
C SER A 135 21.41 20.92 -27.16
N VAL A 136 21.99 19.75 -26.93
CA VAL A 136 23.43 19.59 -26.69
C VAL A 136 24.15 19.95 -27.99
N GLN A 137 24.37 21.24 -28.23
CA GLN A 137 25.47 21.70 -29.08
C GLN A 137 26.71 21.80 -28.19
N LYS A 138 27.20 20.63 -27.76
CA LYS A 138 28.57 20.52 -27.26
C LYS A 138 29.45 20.56 -28.51
N ALA A 139 29.93 21.75 -28.87
CA ALA A 139 31.01 21.89 -29.82
C ALA A 139 32.23 21.13 -29.27
N VAL A 140 32.38 19.89 -29.70
CA VAL A 140 33.68 19.22 -29.63
C VAL A 140 34.47 19.81 -30.78
N GLU A 141 35.31 20.79 -30.48
CA GLU A 141 36.41 21.16 -31.38
C GLU A 141 37.34 19.95 -31.46
N VAL A 142 37.07 19.05 -32.41
CA VAL A 142 38.07 18.11 -32.89
C VAL A 142 39.04 18.96 -33.73
N PRO A 143 40.35 18.95 -33.45
CA PRO A 143 41.31 19.62 -34.31
C PRO A 143 41.29 18.91 -35.67
N VAL A 144 40.69 19.54 -36.67
CA VAL A 144 40.78 19.09 -38.06
C VAL A 144 42.20 19.39 -38.51
N VAL A 145 43.08 18.39 -38.38
CA VAL A 145 44.39 18.45 -39.00
C VAL A 145 44.16 18.28 -40.49
N GLU A 146 44.28 19.39 -41.23
CA GLU A 146 44.16 19.43 -42.69
C GLU A 146 45.36 18.69 -43.31
N GLN A 147 45.23 17.37 -43.46
CA GLN A 147 46.24 16.53 -44.08
C GLN A 147 45.84 16.27 -45.54
N ASN A 148 46.54 16.92 -46.46
CA ASN A 148 46.38 16.71 -47.90
C ASN A 148 47.07 15.40 -48.30
N PHE A 149 46.34 14.28 -48.22
CA PHE A 149 46.80 13.00 -48.73
C PHE A 149 46.65 12.95 -50.26
N THR A 150 47.65 12.40 -50.96
CA THR A 150 47.62 12.24 -52.41
C THR A 150 48.00 10.82 -52.78
N CYS A 151 47.39 10.28 -53.83
CA CYS A 151 47.69 8.93 -54.30
C CYS A 151 49.07 8.90 -54.96
N ASP A 152 50.07 8.43 -54.23
CA ASP A 152 51.49 8.38 -54.62
C ASP A 152 51.94 6.96 -55.05
N GLY A 153 51.01 6.01 -55.13
CA GLY A 153 51.25 4.63 -55.57
C GLY A 153 51.60 3.65 -54.45
N ARG A 154 51.46 4.04 -53.18
CA ARG A 154 51.57 3.12 -52.04
C ARG A 154 50.37 2.16 -51.97
N GLU A 155 50.64 0.87 -51.74
CA GLU A 155 49.62 -0.19 -51.74
C GLU A 155 49.52 -0.98 -50.43
N HIS A 156 50.48 -0.84 -49.50
CA HIS A 156 50.54 -1.67 -48.28
C HIS A 156 50.63 -0.83 -46.99
N CYS A 157 50.12 -1.39 -45.89
CA CYS A 157 50.01 -0.75 -44.59
C CYS A 157 51.32 -0.25 -43.97
N SER A 158 52.43 -0.95 -44.21
CA SER A 158 53.75 -0.55 -43.71
C SER A 158 54.26 0.75 -44.32
N GLN A 159 53.61 1.25 -45.37
CA GLN A 159 53.96 2.49 -46.05
C GLN A 159 53.12 3.67 -45.56
N MET A 160 52.13 3.46 -44.69
CA MET A 160 51.24 4.50 -44.15
C MET A 160 51.76 5.04 -42.82
N THR A 161 51.62 6.35 -42.63
CA THR A 161 52.09 7.07 -41.43
C THR A 161 50.99 7.26 -40.40
N SER A 162 49.72 7.16 -40.81
CA SER A 162 48.58 7.18 -39.90
C SER A 162 47.41 6.32 -40.40
N TYR A 163 46.49 5.99 -39.49
CA TYR A 163 45.27 5.28 -39.82
C TYR A 163 44.34 6.10 -40.74
N GLU A 164 44.28 7.43 -40.55
CA GLU A 164 43.49 8.32 -41.41
C GLU A 164 44.04 8.39 -42.84
N GLU A 165 45.36 8.35 -43.01
CA GLU A 165 46.01 8.25 -44.32
C GLU A 165 45.65 6.92 -44.99
N ALA A 166 45.71 5.81 -44.26
CA ALA A 166 45.35 4.50 -44.79
C ALA A 166 43.86 4.43 -45.22
N LEU A 167 42.96 5.05 -44.44
CA LEU A 167 41.54 5.18 -44.77
C LEU A 167 41.32 6.01 -46.03
N PHE A 168 42.08 7.09 -46.21
CA PHE A 168 42.00 7.91 -47.41
C PHE A 168 42.40 7.10 -48.65
N PHE A 169 43.47 6.29 -48.56
CA PHE A 169 43.97 5.53 -49.70
C PHE A 169 42.98 4.45 -50.17
N ILE A 170 42.36 3.68 -49.26
CA ILE A 170 41.31 2.70 -49.65
C ILE A 170 40.15 3.37 -50.39
N ARG A 171 39.77 4.58 -49.99
CA ARG A 171 38.60 5.27 -50.53
C ARG A 171 38.87 6.05 -51.82
N ASN A 172 40.10 6.53 -52.01
CA ASN A 172 40.41 7.51 -53.07
C ASN A 172 41.47 7.04 -54.08
N CYS A 173 42.23 5.97 -53.78
CA CYS A 173 43.34 5.52 -54.63
C CYS A 173 43.08 4.14 -55.26
N PRO A 174 43.43 3.94 -56.54
CA PRO A 174 43.28 2.64 -57.20
C PRO A 174 44.36 1.64 -56.74
N ASN A 175 44.04 0.33 -56.74
CA ASN A 175 44.95 -0.80 -56.48
C ASN A 175 45.50 -0.95 -55.05
N THR A 176 44.83 -0.43 -54.02
CA THR A 176 45.25 -0.63 -52.62
C THR A 176 45.09 -2.07 -52.14
N LYS A 177 46.09 -2.61 -51.43
CA LYS A 177 46.11 -3.96 -50.83
C LYS A 177 46.26 -3.90 -49.30
N MET A 178 45.46 -3.04 -48.67
CA MET A 178 45.50 -2.74 -47.23
C MET A 178 44.28 -3.26 -46.46
N ASP A 179 43.20 -3.55 -47.19
CA ASP A 179 41.95 -4.12 -46.71
C ASP A 179 41.87 -5.56 -47.22
N GLY A 180 42.21 -6.49 -46.33
CA GLY A 180 42.38 -7.91 -46.69
C GLY A 180 41.07 -8.66 -46.80
N ASP A 181 40.08 -8.28 -46.00
CA ASP A 181 38.76 -8.89 -45.88
C ASP A 181 37.63 -8.03 -46.49
N GLY A 182 37.93 -6.79 -46.89
CA GLY A 182 37.06 -5.94 -47.69
C GLY A 182 36.01 -5.19 -46.87
N ASP A 183 36.25 -4.99 -45.58
CA ASP A 183 35.29 -4.40 -44.65
C ASP A 183 35.42 -2.86 -44.55
N GLY A 184 36.40 -2.28 -45.25
CA GLY A 184 36.69 -0.86 -45.28
C GLY A 184 37.58 -0.37 -44.14
N ILE A 185 38.15 -1.27 -43.33
CA ILE A 185 39.08 -0.97 -42.24
C ILE A 185 40.51 -1.31 -42.68
N PRO A 186 41.36 -0.31 -42.97
CA PRO A 186 42.76 -0.56 -43.33
C PRO A 186 43.55 -1.05 -42.12
N CYS A 187 44.51 -1.94 -42.38
CA CYS A 187 45.65 -2.14 -41.49
C CYS A 187 45.29 -2.59 -40.06
N GLU A 188 44.22 -3.38 -39.92
CA GLU A 188 43.70 -3.88 -38.63
C GLU A 188 44.75 -4.57 -37.74
N SER A 189 45.82 -5.08 -38.34
CA SER A 189 46.89 -5.81 -37.66
C SER A 189 48.14 -4.96 -37.38
N GLN A 190 48.19 -3.69 -37.82
CA GLN A 190 49.36 -2.83 -37.66
C GLN A 190 49.15 -1.59 -36.77
N PHE A 191 47.90 -1.16 -36.54
CA PHE A 191 47.57 0.00 -35.69
C PHE A 191 46.72 -0.38 -34.47
#